data_AF-A0A2M7IMT7-F1
#
_entry.id   AF-A0A2M7IMT7-F1
#
_cell.length_a   1.000
_cell.length_b   1.000
_cell.length_c   1.000
_cell.angle_alpha   90.00
_cell.angle_beta   90.00
_cell.angle_gamma   90.00
#
_symmetry.space_group_name_H-M   'P 1'
#
loop_
_entity.id
_entity.type
_entity.pdbx_description
1 polymer ?
#
loop_
_entity_poly.entity_id
_entity_poly.type
_entity_poly.pdbx_seq_one_letter_code
_entity_poly.pdbx_strand_id
1 'polypeptide(L)' 'MTTISIPLDANLANKLDELVIAYGSNRSAVMRKALERLAEEEAVDAILRAVVEPSLSGNLDDLLAKFD' A
#
# COMPACT_ATOMS: atom_id res chain seq x y z
N MET A 1 -5.53 14.65 -16.30
CA MET A 1 -5.26 13.20 -16.49
C MET A 1 -3.84 13.07 -16.98
N THR A 2 -3.02 12.32 -16.27
CA THR A 2 -1.65 11.97 -16.68
C THR A 2 -1.65 10.54 -17.21
N THR A 3 -0.94 10.31 -18.31
CA THR A 3 -0.82 8.98 -18.91
C THR A 3 0.43 8.31 -18.39
N ILE A 4 0.30 7.05 -17.96
CA ILE A 4 1.42 6.22 -17.51
C ILE A 4 1.55 5.08 -18.54
N SER A 5 2.71 4.97 -19.18
CA SER A 5 3.05 3.89 -20.10
C SER A 5 4.06 2.97 -19.45
N ILE A 6 3.66 1.73 -19.21
CA ILE A 6 4.47 0.73 -18.52
C ILE A 6 4.62 -0.48 -19.45
N PRO A 7 5.85 -0.94 -19.73
CA PRO A 7 6.04 -2.20 -20.42
C PRO A 7 5.62 -3.34 -19.48
N LEU A 8 4.69 -4.17 -19.94
CA LEU A 8 4.26 -5.37 -19.23
C LEU A 8 4.77 -6.58 -19.99
N ASP A 9 5.31 -7.55 -19.25
CA ASP A 9 5.56 -8.87 -19.82
C ASP A 9 4.23 -9.61 -20.09
N ALA A 10 4.31 -10.72 -20.84
CA ALA A 10 3.13 -11.49 -21.21
C ALA A 10 2.38 -12.07 -20.01
N ASN A 11 3.07 -12.38 -18.91
CA ASN A 11 2.45 -12.96 -17.72
C ASN A 11 1.63 -11.89 -16.98
N LEU A 12 2.21 -10.71 -16.77
CA LEU A 12 1.52 -9.56 -16.17
C LEU A 12 0.36 -9.07 -17.03
N ALA A 13 0.49 -9.11 -18.36
CA ALA A 13 -0.62 -8.79 -19.26
C ALA A 13 -1.78 -9.79 -19.12
N ASN A 14 -1.49 -11.09 -19.06
CA ASN A 14 -2.52 -12.11 -18.86
C ASN A 14 -3.21 -11.97 -17.50
N LYS A 15 -2.45 -11.75 -16.42
CA LYS A 15 -3.01 -11.48 -15.10
C LYS A 15 -3.89 -10.23 -15.09
N LEU A 16 -3.47 -9.17 -15.79
CA LEU A 16 -4.28 -7.96 -15.91
C LEU A 16 -5.59 -8.25 -16.64
N ASP A 17 -5.58 -9.07 -17.69
CA ASP A 17 -6.79 -9.48 -18.40
C ASP A 17 -7.74 -10.32 -17.54
N GLU A 18 -7.22 -11.26 -16.75
CA GLU A 18 -8.00 -12.01 -15.76
C GLU A 18 -8.65 -11.08 -14.72
N LEU A 19 -7.88 -10.11 -14.21
CA LEU A 19 -8.36 -9.13 -13.24
C LEU A 19 -9.40 -8.18 -13.84
N VAL A 20 -9.31 -7.86 -15.13
CA VAL A 20 -10.35 -7.11 -15.85
C VAL A 20 -11.64 -7.90 -15.87
N ILE A 21 -11.60 -9.19 -16.24
CA ILE A 21 -12.80 -10.03 -16.26
C ILE A 21 -13.46 -10.10 -14.88
N ALA A 22 -12.66 -10.19 -13.81
CA ALA A 22 -13.17 -10.36 -12.45
C ALA A 22 -13.62 -9.05 -11.78
N TYR A 23 -12.95 -7.92 -12.05
CA TYR A 23 -13.07 -6.73 -11.20
C TYR A 23 -13.25 -5.40 -11.94
N GLY A 24 -13.21 -5.34 -13.27
CA GLY A 24 -13.17 -4.05 -13.96
C GLY A 24 -13.79 -3.97 -15.34
N SER A 25 -14.18 -2.74 -15.70
CA SER A 25 -14.72 -2.42 -17.03
C SER A 25 -13.62 -2.28 -18.09
N ASN A 26 -12.37 -1.98 -17.68
CA ASN A 26 -11.21 -1.84 -18.56
C ASN A 26 -9.88 -1.99 -17.79
N ARG A 27 -8.78 -2.27 -18.51
CA ARG A 27 -7.42 -2.44 -17.96
C ARG A 27 -6.97 -1.27 -17.09
N SER A 28 -7.22 -0.04 -17.52
CA SER A 28 -6.78 1.16 -16.78
C SER A 28 -7.53 1.35 -15.47
N ALA A 29 -8.81 1.00 -15.41
CA ALA A 29 -9.63 1.08 -14.21
C ALA A 29 -9.18 0.06 -13.16
N VAL A 30 -8.88 -1.17 -13.60
CA VAL A 30 -8.28 -2.20 -12.73
C VAL A 30 -6.95 -1.72 -12.18
N MET A 31 -6.10 -1.12 -13.02
CA MET A 31 -4.79 -0.68 -12.58
C MET A 31 -4.85 0.47 -11.56
N ARG A 32 -5.79 1.41 -11.70
CA ARG A 32 -6.02 2.45 -10.69
C ARG A 32 -6.44 1.85 -9.35
N LYS A 33 -7.41 0.93 -9.38
CA LYS A 33 -7.88 0.25 -8.17
C LYS A 33 -6.78 -0.57 -7.49
N ALA A 34 -5.93 -1.21 -8.28
CA ALA A 34 -4.77 -1.93 -7.77
C ALA A 34 -3.76 -1.00 -7.08
N LEU A 35 -3.52 0.20 -7.65
CA LEU A 35 -2.65 1.20 -7.03
C LEU A 35 -3.22 1.74 -5.71
N GLU A 36 -4.51 2.04 -5.67
CA GLU A 36 -5.19 2.47 -4.43
C GLU A 36 -5.05 1.40 -3.35
N ARG A 37 -5.34 0.14 -3.71
CA ARG A 37 -5.25 -0.98 -2.78
C ARG A 37 -3.81 -1.23 -2.28
N LEU A 38 -2.82 -1.11 -3.15
CA LEU A 38 -1.41 -1.26 -2.76
C LEU A 38 -1.01 -0.19 -1.75
N ALA A 39 -1.45 1.05 -1.94
CA ALA A 39 -1.19 2.13 -0.99
C ALA A 39 -1.86 1.89 0.38
N GLU A 40 -3.08 1.34 0.38
CA GLU A 40 -3.76 0.93 1.61
C GLU A 40 -3.02 -0.22 2.32
N GLU A 41 -2.57 -1.22 1.57
CA GLU A 41 -1.84 -2.37 2.11
C GLU A 41 -0.50 -1.95 2.73
N GLU A 42 0.24 -1.02 2.11
CA GLU A 42 1.47 -0.46 2.70
C GLU A 42 1.21 0.24 4.04
N ALA A 43 0.09 0.96 4.17
CA ALA A 43 -0.27 1.62 5.43
C ALA A 43 -0.60 0.60 6.54
N VAL A 44 -1.27 -0.50 6.19
CA VAL A 44 -1.55 -1.60 7.13
C VAL A 44 -0.24 -2.28 7.55
N ASP A 45 0.63 -2.58 6.59
CA ASP A 45 1.93 -3.20 6.85
C ASP A 45 2.81 -2.33 7.76
N ALA A 46 2.77 -1.01 7.59
CA ALA A 46 3.49 -0.09 8.47
C ALA A 46 3.03 -0.20 9.93
N ILE A 47 1.72 -0.30 10.17
CA ILE A 47 1.16 -0.49 11.52
C ILE A 47 1.57 -1.85 12.06
N LEU A 48 1.45 -2.92 11.26
CA LEU A 48 1.81 -4.27 11.69
C LEU A 48 3.29 -4.37 12.06
N ARG A 49 4.18 -3.70 11.30
CA ARG A 49 5.61 -3.62 11.63
C ARG A 49 5.84 -2.88 12.95
N ALA A 50 5.16 -1.75 13.17
CA ALA A 50 5.26 -1.00 14.42
C ALA A 50 4.81 -1.80 15.65
N VAL A 51 3.85 -2.73 15.49
CA VAL A 51 3.42 -3.64 16.56
C VAL A 51 4.48 -4.70 16.89
N VAL A 52 5.28 -5.12 15.90
CA VAL A 52 6.32 -6.13 16.07
C VAL A 52 7.61 -5.54 16.67
N GLU A 53 7.82 -4.23 16.52
CA GLU A 53 8.96 -3.54 17.14
C GLU A 53 8.88 -3.62 18.67
N PRO A 54 10.02 -3.83 19.36
CA PRO A 54 10.05 -3.89 20.82
C PRO A 54 9.49 -2.60 21.40
N SER A 55 8.43 -2.71 22.20
CA SER A 55 7.77 -1.56 22.81
C SER A 55 8.74 -0.82 23.72
N LEU A 56 8.93 0.48 23.48
CA LEU A 56 9.55 1.36 24.46
C LEU A 56 8.59 1.46 25.66
N SER A 57 8.99 0.91 26.80
CA SER A 57 8.29 1.11 28.06
C SER A 57 8.93 2.28 28.81
N GLY A 58 8.12 3.28 29.13
CA GLY A 58 8.53 4.49 29.84
C GLY A 58 7.33 5.39 30.09
N ASN A 59 7.40 6.22 31.13
CA ASN A 59 6.37 7.21 31.39
C ASN A 59 6.63 8.45 30.53
N LEU A 60 5.66 8.83 29.69
CA LEU A 60 5.77 9.99 28.80
C LEU A 60 5.92 11.29 29.62
N ASP A 61 5.32 11.34 30.81
CA ASP A 61 5.41 12.50 31.71
C ASP A 61 6.86 12.74 32.18
N ASP A 62 7.61 11.66 32.45
CA ASP A 62 9.01 11.74 32.89
C ASP A 62 9.94 12.18 31.76
N LEU A 63 9.58 11.92 30.50
CA LEU A 63 10.31 12.38 29.33
C LEU A 63 10.03 13.85 29.02
N LEU A 64 8.77 14.27 29.14
CA LEU A 64 8.37 15.68 28.98
C LEU A 64 9.08 16.58 30.00
N ALA A 65 9.22 16.14 31.25
CA ALA A 65 9.93 16.89 32.29
C ALA A 65 11.44 17.10 32.06
N LYS A 66 12.05 16.43 31.05
CA LYS A 66 13.47 16.61 30.69
C LYS A 66 13.70 17.66 29.59
N PHE A 67 12.64 18.13 28.95
CA PHE A 67 12.71 19.12 27.87
C PHE A 67 12.22 20.52 28.29
N ASP A 68 11.75 20.68 29.53
CA ASP A 68 11.58 21.97 30.24
C ASP A 68 12.83 22.32 31.05
#